data_AF-A0A435UAS4-F1
#
_entry.id   AF-A0A435UAS4-F1
#
_cell.length_a   1.000
_cell.length_b   1.000
_cell.length_c   1.000
_cell.angle_alpha   90.00
_cell.angle_beta   90.00
_cell.angle_gamma   90.00
#
_symmetry.space_group_name_H-M   'P 1'
#
loop_
_entity.id
_entity.type
_entity.pdbx_description
1 polymer ?
#
loop_
_entity_poly.entity_id
_entity_poly.type
_entity_poly.pdbx_seq_one_letter_code
_entity_poly.pdbx_strand_id
1 'polypeptide(L)'
;MTQAIHHFIEQYGLLAVFLGCIAEGESAAILGGFFAHQQVFVLWHAVLAAALGAFVGDTFFFILGRSFADHPYVVRLRKRPGFRRAFRLLNTHPDIFVLSNRYIYGMRLVGGIAAGLSNIPAPRFVILNAISSAIWAVLFGTIGYVFGLGAEHFIGQALMHHERLLIGLGIGLTVAVLAWLVARHIARKERARES
;
A
#
# COMPACT_ATOMS: atom_id res chain seq x y z
N MET A 1 25.49 -21.59 10.48
CA MET A 1 24.03 -21.80 10.31
C MET A 1 23.22 -20.52 10.40
N THR A 2 23.67 -19.50 11.16
CA THR A 2 23.01 -18.18 11.29
C THR A 2 22.95 -17.37 10.00
N GLN A 3 23.98 -17.41 9.14
CA GLN A 3 24.00 -16.59 7.90
C GLN A 3 23.00 -17.04 6.83
N ALA A 4 22.75 -18.34 6.69
CA ALA A 4 21.74 -18.84 5.74
C ALA A 4 20.33 -18.44 6.15
N ILE A 5 20.05 -18.43 7.46
CA ILE A 5 18.77 -18.00 8.03
C ILE A 5 18.61 -16.48 7.86
N HIS A 6 19.65 -15.70 8.13
CA HIS A 6 19.64 -14.24 7.87
C HIS A 6 19.39 -13.92 6.39
N HIS A 7 20.06 -14.62 5.46
CA HIS A 7 19.88 -14.38 4.03
C HIS A 7 18.48 -14.79 3.53
N PHE A 8 17.93 -15.89 4.07
CA PHE A 8 16.53 -16.27 3.83
C PHE A 8 15.57 -15.21 4.39
N ILE A 9 15.78 -14.72 5.60
CA ILE A 9 14.90 -13.72 6.20
C ILE A 9 14.99 -12.38 5.45
N GLU A 10 16.18 -11.98 4.98
CA GLU A 10 16.35 -10.79 4.15
C GLU A 10 15.62 -10.93 2.81
N GLN A 11 15.81 -12.04 2.08
CA GLN A 11 15.14 -12.24 0.79
C GLN A 11 13.63 -12.39 0.91
N TYR A 12 13.16 -13.24 1.81
CA TYR A 12 11.72 -13.53 1.95
C TYR A 12 10.99 -12.42 2.72
N GLY A 13 11.68 -11.70 3.62
CA GLY A 13 11.16 -10.52 4.30
C GLY A 13 10.96 -9.35 3.35
N LEU A 14 11.95 -9.04 2.50
CA LEU A 14 11.81 -8.00 1.47
C LEU A 14 10.76 -8.39 0.42
N LEU A 15 10.68 -9.67 0.04
CA LEU A 15 9.64 -10.17 -0.85
C LEU A 15 8.25 -10.04 -0.21
N ALA A 16 8.10 -10.32 1.08
CA ALA A 16 6.85 -10.14 1.81
C ALA A 16 6.45 -8.66 1.88
N VAL A 17 7.40 -7.73 2.06
CA VAL A 17 7.13 -6.28 1.98
C VAL A 17 6.71 -5.88 0.58
N PHE A 18 7.38 -6.39 -0.46
CA PHE A 18 7.04 -6.13 -1.86
C PHE A 18 5.63 -6.63 -2.22
N LEU A 19 5.33 -7.90 -1.96
CA LEU A 19 4.03 -8.52 -2.22
C LEU A 19 2.93 -7.92 -1.34
N GLY A 20 3.27 -7.62 -0.07
CA GLY A 20 2.43 -6.89 0.85
C GLY A 20 2.03 -5.56 0.24
N CYS A 21 2.98 -4.73 -0.20
CA CYS A 21 2.71 -3.43 -0.82
C CYS A 21 1.94 -3.51 -2.16
N ILE A 22 1.90 -4.67 -2.83
CA ILE A 22 1.01 -4.90 -3.97
C ILE A 22 -0.44 -5.05 -3.48
N ALA A 23 -0.67 -5.84 -2.43
CA ALA A 23 -1.99 -6.15 -1.88
C ALA A 23 -2.53 -5.09 -0.89
N GLU A 24 -1.81 -4.86 0.20
CA GLU A 24 -2.06 -3.86 1.25
C GLU A 24 -0.82 -2.96 1.41
N GLY A 25 -0.93 -1.72 0.93
CA GLY A 25 0.17 -0.77 0.91
C GLY A 25 0.67 -0.39 2.30
N GLU A 26 -0.16 0.28 3.10
CA GLU A 26 0.32 1.04 4.26
C GLU A 26 0.88 0.12 5.35
N SER A 27 0.17 -0.95 5.68
CA SER A 27 0.61 -1.90 6.72
C SER A 27 1.91 -2.58 6.36
N ALA A 28 2.07 -3.04 5.11
CA ALA A 28 3.29 -3.72 4.67
C ALA A 28 4.50 -2.78 4.66
N ALA A 29 4.33 -1.52 4.25
CA ALA A 29 5.40 -0.52 4.29
C ALA A 29 5.81 -0.16 5.73
N ILE A 30 4.84 0.01 6.64
CA ILE A 30 5.11 0.26 8.06
C ILE A 30 5.84 -0.93 8.69
N LEU A 31 5.38 -2.16 8.43
CA LEU A 31 6.04 -3.37 8.93
C LEU A 31 7.46 -3.50 8.35
N GLY A 32 7.66 -3.19 7.07
CA GLY A 32 8.98 -3.12 6.46
C GLY A 32 9.90 -2.12 7.17
N GLY A 33 9.39 -0.93 7.48
CA GLY A 33 10.13 0.07 8.28
C GLY A 33 10.48 -0.41 9.69
N PHE A 34 9.54 -1.06 10.36
CA PHE A 34 9.74 -1.64 11.69
C PHE A 34 10.82 -2.72 11.69
N PHE A 35 10.77 -3.66 10.75
CA PHE A 35 11.79 -4.71 10.64
C PHE A 35 13.16 -4.16 10.24
N ALA A 36 13.20 -3.08 9.46
CA ALA A 36 14.45 -2.38 9.18
C ALA A 36 15.08 -1.77 10.44
N HIS A 37 14.27 -1.23 11.35
CA HIS A 37 14.74 -0.77 12.66
C HIS A 37 15.34 -1.92 13.48
N GLN A 38 14.68 -3.08 13.47
CA GLN A 38 15.11 -4.29 14.19
C GLN A 38 16.41 -4.93 13.63
N GLN A 39 17.08 -4.27 12.67
CA GLN A 39 18.28 -4.75 11.98
C GLN A 39 18.05 -6.06 11.20
N VAL A 40 16.81 -6.33 10.78
CA VAL A 40 16.47 -7.51 9.96
C VAL A 40 16.92 -7.33 8.51
N PHE A 41 16.82 -6.12 7.99
CA PHE A 41 17.35 -5.69 6.68
C PHE A 41 17.59 -4.17 6.69
N VAL A 42 18.42 -3.67 5.77
CA VAL A 42 18.69 -2.23 5.67
C VAL A 42 17.43 -1.47 5.24
N LEU A 43 17.14 -0.34 5.90
CA LEU A 43 15.96 0.49 5.64
C LEU A 43 15.78 0.83 4.16
N TRP A 44 16.87 1.11 3.45
CA TRP A 44 16.82 1.43 2.03
C TRP A 44 16.27 0.28 1.17
N HIS A 45 16.60 -0.98 1.50
CA HIS A 45 16.05 -2.14 0.78
C HIS A 45 14.55 -2.29 1.06
N ALA A 46 14.10 -2.06 2.30
CA ALA A 46 12.67 -2.10 2.64
C ALA A 46 11.88 -1.02 1.90
N VAL A 47 12.42 0.20 1.85
CA VAL A 47 11.83 1.33 1.11
C VAL A 47 11.77 1.04 -0.38
N LEU A 48 12.85 0.49 -0.98
CA LEU A 48 12.86 0.10 -2.39
C LEU A 48 11.84 -1.01 -2.69
N ALA A 49 11.78 -2.06 -1.86
CA ALA A 49 10.81 -3.13 -2.00
C ALA A 49 9.37 -2.61 -1.91
N ALA A 50 9.10 -1.73 -0.94
CA ALA A 50 7.79 -1.11 -0.79
C ALA A 50 7.43 -0.20 -1.97
N ALA A 51 8.37 0.63 -2.45
CA ALA A 51 8.17 1.52 -3.59
C ALA A 51 7.86 0.70 -4.86
N LEU A 52 8.66 -0.33 -5.15
CA LEU A 52 8.46 -1.19 -6.31
C LEU A 52 7.15 -1.96 -6.24
N GLY A 53 6.82 -2.55 -5.09
CA GLY A 53 5.57 -3.29 -4.92
C GLY A 53 4.36 -2.38 -5.12
N ALA A 54 4.40 -1.18 -4.53
CA ALA A 54 3.33 -0.23 -4.68
C ALA A 54 3.22 0.29 -6.13
N PHE A 55 4.35 0.59 -6.78
CA PHE A 55 4.41 1.02 -8.19
C PHE A 55 3.82 -0.03 -9.14
N VAL A 56 4.19 -1.30 -8.96
CA VAL A 56 3.69 -2.42 -9.77
C VAL A 56 2.18 -2.58 -9.59
N GLY A 57 1.69 -2.57 -8.35
CA GLY A 57 0.26 -2.67 -8.06
C GLY A 57 -0.55 -1.54 -8.73
N ASP A 58 -0.10 -0.30 -8.60
CA ASP A 58 -0.82 0.84 -9.19
C ASP A 58 -0.77 0.84 -10.72
N THR A 59 0.37 0.45 -11.30
CA THR A 59 0.51 0.30 -12.75
C THR A 59 -0.41 -0.80 -13.28
N PHE A 60 -0.53 -1.91 -12.55
CA PHE A 60 -1.45 -3.00 -12.87
C PHE A 60 -2.92 -2.50 -12.90
N PHE A 61 -3.37 -1.78 -11.87
CA PHE A 61 -4.73 -1.22 -11.83
C PHE A 61 -4.97 -0.17 -12.91
N PHE A 62 -3.97 0.62 -13.26
CA PHE A 62 -4.05 1.58 -14.37
C PHE A 62 -4.23 0.89 -15.72
N ILE A 63 -3.42 -0.14 -16.01
CA ILE A 63 -3.53 -0.92 -17.25
C ILE A 63 -4.87 -1.67 -17.30
N LEU A 64 -5.31 -2.22 -16.17
CA LEU A 64 -6.60 -2.88 -16.05
C LEU A 64 -7.73 -1.88 -16.31
N GLY A 65 -7.72 -0.71 -15.68
CA GLY A 65 -8.69 0.35 -15.96
C GLY A 65 -8.71 0.78 -17.43
N ARG A 66 -7.54 0.88 -18.07
CA ARG A 66 -7.41 1.30 -19.47
C ARG A 66 -7.89 0.23 -20.45
N SER A 67 -7.56 -1.04 -20.22
CA SER A 67 -7.97 -2.16 -21.08
C SER A 67 -9.48 -2.42 -21.03
N PHE A 68 -10.10 -2.19 -19.87
CA PHE A 68 -11.56 -2.31 -19.71
C PHE A 68 -12.30 -0.99 -20.03
N ALA A 69 -11.62 0.06 -20.47
CA ALA A 69 -12.23 1.36 -20.75
C ALA A 69 -13.31 1.31 -21.83
N ASP A 70 -13.12 0.45 -22.83
CA ASP A 70 -14.03 0.28 -23.96
C ASP A 70 -15.11 -0.80 -23.71
N HIS A 71 -15.08 -1.44 -22.54
CA HIS A 71 -16.05 -2.47 -22.20
C HIS A 71 -17.48 -1.87 -22.10
N PRO A 72 -18.51 -2.49 -22.68
CA PRO A 72 -19.86 -1.92 -22.76
C PRO A 72 -20.45 -1.50 -21.41
N TYR A 73 -20.11 -2.23 -20.35
CA TYR A 73 -20.51 -1.93 -18.97
C TYR A 73 -19.89 -0.63 -18.45
N VAL A 74 -18.60 -0.44 -18.69
CA VAL A 74 -17.83 0.75 -18.25
C VAL A 74 -18.27 1.98 -19.03
N VAL A 75 -18.48 1.85 -20.35
CA VAL A 75 -19.02 2.92 -21.20
C VAL A 75 -20.41 3.35 -20.73
N ARG A 76 -21.26 2.40 -20.33
CA ARG A 76 -22.60 2.68 -19.78
C ARG A 76 -22.53 3.37 -18.41
N LEU A 77 -21.59 2.96 -17.56
CA LEU A 77 -21.34 3.59 -16.27
C LEU A 77 -20.81 5.03 -16.43
N ARG A 78 -19.94 5.26 -17.41
CA ARG A 78 -19.37 6.58 -17.74
C ARG A 78 -20.40 7.61 -18.19
N LYS A 79 -21.52 7.14 -18.77
CA LYS A 79 -22.66 7.98 -19.17
C LYS A 79 -23.51 8.46 -17.98
N ARG A 80 -23.38 7.86 -16.79
CA ARG A 80 -24.14 8.30 -15.61
C ARG A 80 -23.64 9.67 -15.12
N PRO A 81 -24.56 10.58 -14.73
CA PRO A 81 -24.21 11.95 -14.36
C PRO A 81 -23.28 12.03 -13.14
N GLY A 82 -23.44 11.13 -12.16
CA GLY A 82 -22.56 11.04 -10.99
C GLY A 82 -21.12 10.67 -11.35
N PHE A 83 -20.94 9.64 -12.18
CA PHE A 83 -19.63 9.21 -12.66
C PHE A 83 -18.94 10.31 -13.47
N ARG A 84 -19.68 10.95 -14.38
CA ARG A 84 -19.16 12.01 -15.25
C ARG A 84 -18.73 13.27 -14.48
N ARG A 85 -19.35 13.58 -13.33
CA ARG A 85 -18.95 14.71 -12.47
C ARG A 85 -17.67 14.38 -11.70
N ALA A 86 -17.58 13.18 -11.14
CA ALA A 86 -16.35 12.66 -10.52
C ALA A 86 -15.20 12.65 -11.53
N PHE A 87 -15.42 12.09 -12.71
CA PHE A 87 -14.42 12.04 -13.79
C PHE A 87 -13.95 13.40 -14.28
N ARG A 88 -14.83 14.40 -14.26
CA ARG A 88 -14.47 15.77 -14.64
C ARG A 88 -13.51 16.38 -13.61
N LEU A 89 -13.81 16.22 -12.32
CA LEU A 89 -12.94 16.65 -11.22
C LEU A 89 -11.56 15.95 -11.28
N LEU A 90 -11.55 14.66 -11.63
CA LEU A 90 -10.30 13.90 -11.85
C LEU A 90 -9.47 14.48 -13.01
N ASN A 91 -10.11 14.82 -14.12
CA ASN A 91 -9.44 15.39 -15.30
C ASN A 91 -9.03 16.86 -15.11
N THR A 92 -9.63 17.60 -14.18
CA THR A 92 -9.23 19.00 -13.91
C THR A 92 -7.85 19.08 -13.25
N HIS A 93 -7.52 18.16 -12.35
CA HIS A 93 -6.22 18.11 -11.66
C HIS A 93 -5.66 16.68 -11.62
N PRO A 94 -5.29 16.10 -12.78
CA PRO A 94 -4.84 14.72 -12.86
C PRO A 94 -3.58 14.46 -12.04
N ASP A 95 -2.68 15.44 -11.95
CA ASP A 95 -1.43 15.30 -11.21
C ASP A 95 -1.67 15.25 -9.69
N ILE A 96 -2.49 16.18 -9.17
CA ILE A 96 -2.87 16.22 -7.74
C ILE A 96 -3.70 14.98 -7.40
N PHE A 97 -4.57 14.52 -8.29
CA PHE A 97 -5.34 13.31 -8.06
C PHE A 97 -4.45 12.07 -7.96
N VAL A 98 -3.53 11.86 -8.91
CA VAL A 98 -2.61 10.71 -8.86
C VAL A 98 -1.75 10.72 -7.60
N LEU A 99 -1.30 11.91 -7.17
CA LEU A 99 -0.55 12.08 -5.93
C LEU A 99 -1.40 11.85 -4.67
N SER A 100 -2.63 12.35 -4.65
CA SER A 100 -3.48 12.36 -3.43
C SER A 100 -4.28 11.07 -3.24
N ASN A 101 -4.61 10.38 -4.33
CA ASN A 101 -5.43 9.17 -4.33
C ASN A 101 -4.83 8.05 -3.47
N ARG A 102 -3.51 8.07 -3.27
CA ARG A 102 -2.77 7.08 -2.48
C ARG A 102 -2.85 7.28 -0.97
N TYR A 103 -3.31 8.44 -0.49
CA TYR A 103 -3.45 8.74 0.94
C TYR A 103 -4.86 8.48 1.48
N ILE A 104 -5.81 8.16 0.61
CA ILE A 104 -7.19 7.85 1.00
C ILE A 104 -7.38 6.33 0.90
N TYR A 105 -7.54 5.67 2.06
CA TYR A 105 -7.72 4.23 2.16
C TYR A 105 -8.90 3.77 1.29
N GLY A 106 -8.71 2.69 0.51
CA GLY A 106 -9.71 2.17 -0.43
C GLY A 106 -9.81 2.90 -1.78
N MET A 107 -9.27 4.11 -1.91
CA MET A 107 -9.26 4.85 -3.17
C MET A 107 -8.13 4.42 -4.12
N ARG A 108 -7.12 3.67 -3.66
CA ARG A 108 -6.05 3.12 -4.52
C ARG A 108 -6.60 2.36 -5.73
N LEU A 109 -7.52 1.43 -5.47
CA LEU A 109 -8.11 0.56 -6.49
C LEU A 109 -9.01 1.38 -7.43
N VAL A 110 -9.85 2.24 -6.87
CA VAL A 110 -10.78 3.10 -7.62
C VAL A 110 -10.04 4.15 -8.45
N GLY A 111 -9.04 4.81 -7.89
CA GLY A 111 -8.31 5.88 -8.54
C GLY A 111 -7.25 5.40 -9.53
N GLY A 112 -6.64 4.23 -9.33
CA GLY A 112 -5.84 3.57 -10.36
C GLY A 112 -6.68 3.22 -11.59
N ILE A 113 -7.85 2.61 -11.37
CA ILE A 113 -8.82 2.33 -12.44
C ILE A 113 -9.33 3.63 -13.07
N ALA A 114 -9.71 4.63 -12.28
CA ALA A 114 -10.21 5.90 -12.79
C ALA A 114 -9.17 6.69 -13.59
N ALA A 115 -7.89 6.63 -13.18
CA ALA A 115 -6.78 7.16 -13.97
C ALA A 115 -6.61 6.39 -15.27
N GLY A 116 -6.75 5.06 -15.26
CA GLY A 116 -6.72 4.20 -16.45
C GLY A 116 -7.86 4.48 -17.43
N LEU A 117 -9.04 4.81 -16.91
CA LEU A 117 -10.23 5.21 -17.66
C LEU A 117 -10.16 6.66 -18.19
N SER A 118 -9.19 7.45 -17.72
CA SER A 118 -8.99 8.85 -18.08
C SER A 118 -8.11 9.00 -19.32
N ASN A 119 -8.12 10.20 -19.91
CA ASN A 119 -7.29 10.53 -21.07
C ASN A 119 -5.81 10.79 -20.71
N ILE A 120 -5.35 10.28 -19.56
CA ILE A 120 -3.96 10.47 -19.12
C ILE A 120 -3.06 9.57 -19.99
N PRO A 121 -1.99 10.12 -20.59
CA PRO A 121 -1.01 9.31 -21.31
C PRO A 121 -0.28 8.39 -20.32
N ALA A 122 -0.16 7.10 -20.68
CA ALA A 122 0.50 6.08 -19.87
C ALA A 122 1.89 6.48 -19.34
N PRO A 123 2.82 7.06 -20.13
CA PRO A 123 4.14 7.45 -19.62
C PRO A 123 4.05 8.54 -18.53
N ARG A 124 3.11 9.47 -18.64
CA ARG A 124 2.90 10.51 -17.61
C ARG A 124 2.41 9.89 -16.30
N PHE A 125 1.47 8.96 -16.38
CA PHE A 125 1.00 8.24 -15.20
C PHE A 125 2.14 7.46 -14.53
N VAL A 126 2.94 6.74 -15.31
CA VAL A 126 4.08 5.95 -14.80
C VAL A 126 5.09 6.83 -14.06
N ILE A 127 5.47 7.98 -14.61
CA ILE A 127 6.42 8.90 -13.96
C ILE A 127 5.86 9.46 -12.65
N LEU A 128 4.61 9.95 -12.68
CA LEU A 128 3.94 10.47 -11.49
C LEU A 128 3.76 9.39 -10.42
N ASN A 129 3.40 8.18 -10.84
CA ASN A 129 3.25 7.03 -9.96
C ASN A 129 4.59 6.62 -9.34
N ALA A 130 5.69 6.62 -10.10
CA ALA A 130 7.02 6.33 -9.60
C ALA A 130 7.44 7.33 -8.51
N ILE A 131 7.30 8.64 -8.78
CA ILE A 131 7.62 9.70 -7.81
C ILE A 131 6.74 9.55 -6.56
N SER A 132 5.43 9.35 -6.76
CA SER A 132 4.49 9.19 -5.66
C SER A 132 4.81 7.94 -4.81
N SER A 133 5.13 6.81 -5.45
CA SER A 133 5.49 5.57 -4.78
C SER A 133 6.76 5.68 -3.96
N ALA A 134 7.75 6.44 -4.44
CA ALA A 134 8.99 6.69 -3.73
C ALA A 134 8.76 7.56 -2.48
N ILE A 135 8.06 8.68 -2.63
CA ILE A 135 7.73 9.58 -1.50
C ILE A 135 6.91 8.82 -0.45
N TRP A 136 5.92 8.06 -0.91
CA TRP A 136 5.07 7.25 -0.03
C TRP A 136 5.87 6.17 0.71
N ALA A 137 6.75 5.44 0.02
CA ALA A 137 7.55 4.39 0.64
C ALA A 137 8.54 4.95 1.68
N VAL A 138 9.14 6.11 1.41
CA VAL A 138 9.99 6.81 2.38
C VAL A 138 9.17 7.24 3.59
N LEU A 139 7.99 7.84 3.39
CA LEU A 139 7.15 8.33 4.47
C LEU A 139 6.66 7.20 5.38
N PHE A 140 6.05 6.16 4.82
CA PHE A 140 5.52 5.03 5.61
C PHE A 140 6.62 4.12 6.14
N GLY A 141 7.71 3.93 5.40
CA GLY A 141 8.90 3.22 5.88
C GLY A 141 9.55 3.94 7.06
N THR A 142 9.66 5.27 7.02
CA THR A 142 10.20 6.06 8.14
C THR A 142 9.26 6.03 9.35
N ILE A 143 7.94 6.12 9.14
CA ILE A 143 6.96 5.97 10.22
C ILE A 143 7.11 4.60 10.90
N GLY A 144 7.23 3.53 10.13
CA GLY A 144 7.49 2.19 10.66
C GLY A 144 8.80 2.07 11.43
N TYR A 145 9.86 2.72 10.93
CA TYR A 145 11.15 2.75 11.60
C TYR A 145 11.09 3.49 12.96
N VAL A 146 10.45 4.66 12.99
CA VAL A 146 10.24 5.44 14.23
C VAL A 146 9.31 4.70 15.20
N PHE A 147 8.31 3.98 14.69
CA PHE A 147 7.48 3.11 15.50
C PHE A 147 8.31 1.99 16.16
N GLY A 148 9.29 1.44 15.44
CA GLY A 148 10.27 0.50 16.00
C GLY A 148 11.09 1.09 17.14
N LEU A 149 11.60 2.32 16.98
CA LEU A 149 12.31 3.06 18.04
C LEU A 149 11.43 3.25 19.30
N GLY A 150 10.17 3.67 19.11
CA GLY A 150 9.23 3.86 20.21
C GLY A 150 8.91 2.55 20.93
N ALA A 151 8.67 1.47 20.17
CA ALA A 151 8.40 0.16 20.74
C ALA A 151 9.57 -0.35 21.60
N GLU A 152 10.81 -0.13 21.16
CA GLU A 152 11.99 -0.49 21.96
C GLU A 152 12.09 0.32 23.26
N HIS A 153 11.75 1.60 23.23
CA HIS A 153 11.74 2.47 24.42
C HIS A 153 10.69 2.04 25.48
N PHE A 154 9.52 1.58 25.04
CA PHE A 154 8.45 1.14 25.95
C PHE A 154 8.57 -0.33 26.39
N ILE A 155 9.16 -1.21 25.58
CA ILE A 155 9.18 -2.67 25.78
C ILE A 155 10.57 -3.17 26.22
N GLY A 156 11.57 -2.29 26.31
CA GLY A 156 13.01 -2.56 26.39
C GLY A 156 13.54 -3.54 27.45
N GLN A 157 12.74 -4.01 28.42
CA GLN A 157 13.18 -5.07 29.36
C GLN A 157 12.87 -6.51 28.90
N ALA A 158 11.97 -6.73 27.93
CA ALA A 158 11.59 -8.08 27.48
C ALA A 158 12.28 -8.54 26.17
N LEU A 159 12.96 -7.65 25.46
CA LEU A 159 13.40 -7.84 24.08
C LEU A 159 14.81 -8.47 23.91
N MET A 160 15.50 -8.82 25.00
CA MET A 160 16.91 -9.21 24.94
C MET A 160 17.17 -10.65 24.45
N HIS A 161 16.19 -11.54 24.34
CA HIS A 161 16.45 -12.93 23.94
C HIS A 161 15.46 -13.42 22.86
N HIS A 162 15.99 -13.64 21.65
CA HIS A 162 15.53 -14.56 20.59
C HIS A 162 14.08 -14.50 20.06
N GLU A 163 13.17 -13.69 20.61
CA GLU A 163 11.74 -13.65 20.22
C GLU A 163 11.36 -12.43 19.34
N ARG A 164 12.34 -11.69 18.82
CA ARG A 164 12.11 -10.51 17.96
C ARG A 164 11.24 -10.82 16.73
N LEU A 165 11.36 -12.01 16.17
CA LEU A 165 10.56 -12.49 15.05
C LEU A 165 9.13 -12.83 15.46
N LEU A 166 8.93 -13.46 16.63
CA LEU A 166 7.60 -13.83 17.15
C LEU A 166 6.80 -12.60 17.55
N ILE A 167 7.46 -11.57 18.09
CA ILE A 167 6.81 -10.29 18.42
C ILE A 167 6.46 -9.53 17.14
N GLY A 168 7.34 -9.51 16.14
CA GLY A 168 7.03 -8.92 14.83
C GLY A 168 5.88 -9.63 14.10
N LEU A 169 5.87 -10.97 14.15
CA LEU A 169 4.75 -11.78 13.65
C LEU A 169 3.48 -11.53 14.46
N GLY A 170 3.59 -11.40 15.78
CA GLY A 170 2.48 -11.12 16.68
C GLY A 170 1.84 -9.76 16.41
N ILE A 171 2.65 -8.73 16.21
CA ILE A 171 2.21 -7.38 15.83
C ILE A 171 1.61 -7.39 14.42
N GLY A 172 2.25 -8.06 13.46
CA GLY A 172 1.71 -8.23 12.11
C GLY A 172 0.35 -8.93 12.12
N LEU A 173 0.20 -9.99 12.91
CA LEU A 173 -1.06 -10.71 13.13
C LEU A 173 -2.11 -9.84 13.81
N THR A 174 -1.75 -9.06 14.83
CA THR A 174 -2.72 -8.19 15.51
C THR A 174 -3.19 -7.07 14.59
N VAL A 175 -2.30 -6.45 13.82
CA VAL A 175 -2.66 -5.44 12.83
C VAL A 175 -3.54 -6.04 11.73
N ALA A 176 -3.22 -7.24 11.22
CA ALA A 176 -4.05 -7.94 10.24
C ALA A 176 -5.44 -8.30 10.78
N VAL A 177 -5.52 -8.76 12.03
CA VAL A 177 -6.81 -9.07 12.69
C VAL A 177 -7.63 -7.81 12.92
N LEU A 178 -7.00 -6.72 13.37
CA LEU A 178 -7.68 -5.44 13.56
C LEU A 178 -8.17 -4.87 12.24
N ALA A 179 -7.37 -4.91 11.18
CA ALA A 179 -7.77 -4.51 9.83
C ALA A 179 -8.97 -5.34 9.34
N TRP A 180 -8.93 -6.67 9.53
CA TRP A 180 -10.04 -7.57 9.20
C TRP A 180 -11.32 -7.24 9.99
N LEU A 181 -11.21 -6.96 11.28
CA LEU A 181 -12.34 -6.60 12.13
C LEU A 181 -12.97 -5.26 11.74
N VAL A 182 -12.14 -4.25 11.42
CA VAL A 182 -12.59 -2.94 10.96
C VAL A 182 -13.26 -3.06 9.59
N ALA A 183 -12.64 -3.79 8.66
CA ALA A 183 -13.23 -4.08 7.34
C ALA A 183 -14.59 -4.77 7.49
N ARG A 184 -14.71 -5.73 8.42
CA ARG A 184 -15.97 -6.42 8.70
C ARG A 184 -17.01 -5.50 9.36
N HIS A 185 -16.58 -4.55 10.19
CA HIS A 185 -17.47 -3.56 10.82
C HIS A 185 -18.03 -2.57 9.79
N ILE A 186 -17.18 -2.10 8.87
CA ILE A 186 -17.58 -1.17 7.81
C ILE A 186 -18.51 -1.89 6.82
N ALA A 187 -18.17 -3.11 6.40
CA ALA A 187 -19.02 -3.92 5.52
C ALA A 187 -20.39 -4.25 6.14
N ARG A 188 -20.47 -4.37 7.47
CA ARG A 188 -21.75 -4.55 8.18
C ARG A 188 -22.55 -3.25 8.26
N LYS A 189 -21.90 -2.10 8.44
CA LYS A 189 -22.55 -0.78 8.45
C LYS A 189 -23.16 -0.40 7.09
N GLU A 190 -22.54 -0.81 5.99
CA GLU A 190 -23.08 -0.59 4.65
C GLU A 190 -24.33 -1.45 4.39
N ARG A 191 -24.31 -2.73 4.78
CA ARG A 191 -25.49 -3.61 4.65
C ARG A 191 -26.69 -3.17 5.50
N ALA A 192 -26.44 -2.57 6.66
CA ALA A 192 -27.49 -2.03 7.53
C ALA A 192 -28.07 -0.69 7.06
N ARG A 193 -27.45 -0.02 6.07
CA ARG A 193 -27.99 1.20 5.43
C ARG A 193 -28.85 0.89 4.20
N GLU A 194 -28.80 -0.33 3.67
CA GLU A 194 -29.57 -0.78 2.50
C GLU A 194 -30.82 -1.60 2.87
N SER A 195 -31.04 -1.90 4.15
CA SER A 195 -32.26 -2.53 4.71
C SER A 195 -33.16 -1.50 5.36
#